data_AF-A0A1G7IYA7-F1
#
_entry.id   AF-A0A1G7IYA7-F1
#
_cell.length_a   1.000
_cell.length_b   1.000
_cell.length_c   1.000
_cell.angle_alpha   90.00
_cell.angle_beta   90.00
_cell.angle_gamma   90.00
#
_symmetry.space_group_name_H-M   'P 1'
#
loop_
_entity.id
_entity.type
_entity.pdbx_description
1 polymer ?
#
loop_
_entity_poly.entity_id
_entity_poly.type
_entity_poly.pdbx_seq_one_letter_code
_entity_poly.pdbx_strand_id
1 'polypeptide(L)'
;MTDLPYRPCAGVMLMNRDGRVFVGQRLDSTLEAWQMPQGGIDPGEDGYAAAVRELFEETGVVADHVELIAEAPGEFFYDLPDELIGKVWKGKWRGQRQRWFLFRFLGNDGDIDIRTAHPEFRTWRWADPADLPAMIVPFKKALYEQVLVAFTPHLGATPGSDAVSAATRRP
;
A
#
# COMPACT_ATOMS: atom_id res chain seq x y z
N MET A 1 4.90 25.24 -13.46
CA MET A 1 4.88 24.46 -12.22
C MET A 1 4.02 25.21 -11.21
N THR A 2 2.96 24.57 -10.72
CA THR A 2 2.11 25.12 -9.66
C THR A 2 2.89 25.15 -8.34
N ASP A 3 2.88 26.29 -7.66
CA ASP A 3 3.51 26.54 -6.34
C ASP A 3 2.71 25.91 -5.18
N LEU A 4 1.98 24.82 -5.46
CA LEU A 4 1.16 24.15 -4.47
C LEU A 4 2.00 23.13 -3.69
N PRO A 5 1.78 22.98 -2.38
CA PRO A 5 2.48 21.99 -1.59
C PRO A 5 2.04 20.54 -1.91
N TYR A 6 2.75 19.58 -1.34
CA TYR A 6 2.35 18.17 -1.33
C TYR A 6 1.52 17.84 -0.10
N ARG A 7 0.42 17.08 -0.28
CA ARG A 7 -0.40 16.60 0.83
C ARG A 7 0.40 15.54 1.61
N PRO A 8 0.56 15.67 2.94
CA PRO A 8 1.19 14.64 3.74
C PRO A 8 0.27 13.43 3.84
N CYS A 9 0.81 12.25 3.56
CA CYS A 9 0.05 11.01 3.53
C CYS A 9 0.88 9.83 4.09
N ALA A 10 0.19 8.80 4.55
CA ALA A 10 0.77 7.51 4.91
C ALA A 10 0.22 6.45 3.96
N GLY A 11 1.08 5.53 3.52
CA GLY A 11 0.73 4.38 2.68
C GLY A 11 1.07 3.08 3.37
N VAL A 12 0.27 2.05 3.10
CA VAL A 12 0.40 0.73 3.71
C VAL A 12 0.59 -0.33 2.64
N MET A 13 1.68 -1.08 2.71
CA MET A 13 1.80 -2.37 2.03
C MET A 13 1.39 -3.45 3.03
N LEU A 14 0.19 -4.00 2.89
CA LEU A 14 -0.27 -5.11 3.73
C LEU A 14 0.02 -6.43 3.03
N MET A 15 0.90 -7.25 3.61
CA MET A 15 1.35 -8.51 3.04
C MET A 15 0.77 -9.71 3.82
N ASN A 16 0.19 -10.67 3.12
CA ASN A 16 -0.27 -11.92 3.73
C ASN A 16 0.85 -12.96 3.90
N ARG A 17 0.53 -14.10 4.50
CA ARG A 17 1.49 -15.21 4.73
C ARG A 17 2.07 -15.82 3.46
N ASP A 18 1.43 -15.63 2.32
CA ASP A 18 1.85 -16.16 1.01
C ASP A 18 2.74 -15.15 0.26
N GLY A 19 3.12 -14.04 0.90
CA GLY A 19 3.91 -12.97 0.29
C GLY A 19 3.13 -12.07 -0.68
N ARG A 20 1.80 -12.20 -0.73
CA ARG A 20 0.94 -11.39 -1.58
C ARG A 20 0.49 -10.12 -0.88
N VAL A 21 0.29 -9.05 -1.64
CA VAL A 21 -0.05 -7.72 -1.15
C VAL A 21 -1.53 -7.42 -1.38
N PHE A 22 -2.18 -6.84 -0.37
CA PHE A 22 -3.55 -6.36 -0.48
C PHE A 22 -3.62 -5.21 -1.49
N VAL A 23 -4.58 -5.29 -2.41
CA VAL A 23 -4.95 -4.19 -3.28
C VAL A 23 -6.47 -4.09 -3.40
N GLY A 24 -6.98 -2.86 -3.32
CA GLY A 24 -8.39 -2.53 -3.51
C GLY A 24 -8.61 -1.79 -4.84
N GLN A 25 -9.70 -2.13 -5.53
CA GLN A 25 -10.13 -1.40 -6.72
C GLN A 25 -10.97 -0.19 -6.30
N ARG A 26 -10.53 1.01 -6.67
CA ARG A 26 -11.20 2.27 -6.28
C ARG A 26 -12.67 2.27 -6.68
N LEU A 27 -13.54 2.73 -5.79
CA LEU A 27 -14.99 2.84 -6.03
C LEU A 27 -15.32 4.02 -6.97
N ASP A 28 -14.55 5.10 -6.91
CA ASP A 28 -14.77 6.36 -7.63
C ASP A 28 -14.08 6.46 -9.00
N SER A 29 -13.46 5.38 -9.49
CA SER A 29 -12.74 5.37 -10.76
C SER A 29 -13.46 4.60 -11.86
N THR A 30 -13.55 5.19 -13.05
CA THR A 30 -13.97 4.47 -14.28
C THR A 30 -12.86 3.57 -14.83
N LEU A 31 -11.61 3.79 -14.41
CA LEU A 31 -10.47 2.94 -14.73
C LEU A 31 -10.43 1.78 -13.72
N GLU A 32 -10.03 0.60 -14.18
CA GLU A 32 -9.76 -0.56 -13.31
C GLU A 32 -8.43 -0.39 -12.57
N ALA A 33 -8.29 0.70 -11.81
CA ALA A 33 -7.10 0.97 -11.02
C ALA A 33 -7.20 0.29 -9.66
N TRP A 34 -6.16 -0.47 -9.32
CA TRP A 34 -6.00 -1.13 -8.03
C TRP A 34 -4.90 -0.43 -7.25
N GLN A 35 -5.14 -0.18 -5.97
CA GLN A 35 -4.18 0.49 -5.10
C GLN A 35 -4.08 -0.21 -3.74
N MET A 36 -2.91 -0.09 -3.13
CA MET A 36 -2.68 -0.32 -1.71
C MET A 36 -3.34 0.80 -0.87
N PRO A 37 -3.65 0.54 0.42
CA PRO A 37 -4.30 1.51 1.29
C PRO A 37 -3.43 2.74 1.56
N GLN A 38 -4.04 3.93 1.59
CA GLN A 38 -3.31 5.18 1.83
C GLN A 38 -4.21 6.40 2.06
N GLY A 39 -3.88 7.21 3.06
CA GLY A 39 -4.57 8.48 3.25
C GLY A 39 -3.77 9.54 4.00
N GLY A 40 -4.48 10.54 4.51
CA GLY A 40 -3.86 11.77 5.01
C GLY A 40 -3.19 11.59 6.35
N ILE A 41 -2.09 12.29 6.59
CA ILE A 41 -1.56 12.46 7.95
C ILE A 41 -2.14 13.76 8.50
N ASP A 42 -2.85 13.68 9.62
CA ASP A 42 -3.45 14.84 10.27
C ASP A 42 -2.39 15.72 10.99
N PRO A 43 -2.68 17.01 11.24
CA PRO A 43 -1.75 17.88 11.96
C PRO A 43 -1.38 17.33 13.34
N GLY A 44 -0.10 17.02 13.54
CA GLY A 44 0.41 16.44 14.78
C GLY A 44 0.27 14.92 14.89
N GLU A 45 -0.32 14.26 13.89
CA GLU A 45 -0.39 12.80 13.80
C GLU A 45 0.95 12.23 13.33
N ASP A 46 1.41 11.13 13.94
CA ASP A 46 2.57 10.40 13.45
C ASP A 46 2.19 9.56 12.21
N GLY A 47 3.16 9.36 11.31
CA GLY A 47 2.96 8.61 10.07
C GLY A 47 2.54 7.15 10.31
N TYR A 48 3.05 6.48 11.34
CA TYR A 48 2.63 5.12 11.66
C TYR A 48 1.20 5.09 12.19
N ALA A 49 0.84 6.05 13.06
CA ALA A 49 -0.52 6.18 13.57
C ALA A 49 -1.52 6.42 12.43
N ALA A 50 -1.17 7.31 11.49
CA ALA A 50 -1.96 7.52 10.27
C ALA A 50 -2.06 6.25 9.43
N ALA A 51 -0.96 5.51 9.23
CA ALA A 51 -0.97 4.27 8.45
C ALA A 51 -1.92 3.21 9.04
N VAL A 52 -1.91 3.02 10.35
CA VAL A 52 -2.81 2.08 11.04
C VAL A 52 -4.26 2.54 10.97
N ARG A 53 -4.53 3.84 11.16
CA ARG A 53 -5.87 4.41 11.02
C ARG A 53 -6.43 4.23 9.61
N GLU A 54 -5.65 4.60 8.59
CA GLU A 54 -6.05 4.51 7.18
C GLU A 54 -6.27 3.04 6.77
N LEU A 55 -5.41 2.12 7.24
CA LEU A 55 -5.63 0.70 7.01
C LEU A 55 -6.99 0.25 7.57
N PHE A 56 -7.32 0.64 8.80
CA PHE A 56 -8.61 0.31 9.40
C PHE A 56 -9.78 0.97 8.65
N GLU A 57 -9.69 2.26 8.34
CA GLU A 57 -10.75 3.03 7.67
C GLU A 57 -11.05 2.53 6.26
N GLU A 58 -10.06 2.00 5.53
CA GLU A 58 -10.24 1.54 4.15
C GLU A 58 -10.48 0.02 4.04
N THR A 59 -10.07 -0.77 5.03
CA THR A 59 -10.10 -2.25 4.92
C THR A 59 -10.75 -2.98 6.10
N GLY A 60 -11.09 -2.27 7.19
CA GLY A 60 -11.60 -2.87 8.42
C GLY A 60 -10.56 -3.64 9.24
N VAL A 61 -9.33 -3.79 8.74
CA VAL A 61 -8.26 -4.51 9.43
C VAL A 61 -7.83 -3.74 10.68
N VAL A 62 -7.99 -4.37 11.84
CA VAL A 62 -7.61 -3.81 13.14
C VAL A 62 -6.12 -4.00 13.42
N ALA A 63 -5.57 -3.15 14.29
CA ALA A 63 -4.15 -3.19 14.67
C ALA A 63 -3.70 -4.57 15.20
N ASP A 64 -4.57 -5.29 15.91
CA ASP A 64 -4.27 -6.62 16.45
C ASP A 64 -4.06 -7.69 15.36
N HIS A 65 -4.53 -7.42 14.13
CA HIS A 65 -4.35 -8.31 12.97
C HIS A 65 -3.15 -7.95 12.11
N VAL A 66 -2.27 -7.04 12.57
CA VAL A 66 -1.08 -6.66 11.81
C VAL A 66 0.17 -6.55 12.68
N GLU A 67 1.31 -6.86 12.06
CA GLU A 67 2.63 -6.65 12.63
C GLU A 67 3.43 -5.74 11.70
N LEU A 68 4.03 -4.67 12.25
CA LEU A 68 4.93 -3.81 11.48
C LEU A 68 6.22 -4.57 11.17
N ILE A 69 6.56 -4.68 9.89
CA ILE A 69 7.81 -5.30 9.43
C ILE A 69 8.87 -4.23 9.17
N ALA A 70 8.49 -3.14 8.50
CA ALA A 70 9.41 -2.06 8.16
C ALA A 70 8.68 -0.74 7.88
N GLU A 71 9.35 0.36 8.20
CA GLU A 71 9.08 1.66 7.59
C GLU A 71 10.06 1.87 6.42
N ALA A 72 9.57 2.32 5.27
CA ALA A 72 10.42 2.63 4.13
C ALA A 72 11.32 3.85 4.43
N PRO A 73 12.59 3.85 3.99
CA PRO A 73 13.47 4.99 4.21
C PRO A 73 13.02 6.21 3.39
N GLY A 74 12.87 7.34 4.07
CA GLY A 74 12.56 8.62 3.43
C GLY A 74 11.10 8.76 3.01
N GLU A 75 10.87 9.70 2.09
CA GLU A 75 9.52 10.08 1.66
C GLU A 75 9.38 9.93 0.15
N PHE A 76 8.20 9.50 -0.28
CA PHE A 76 7.88 9.19 -1.66
C PHE A 76 6.91 10.22 -2.21
N PHE A 77 7.10 10.62 -3.46
CA PHE A 77 6.34 11.70 -4.07
C PHE A 77 5.69 11.26 -5.36
N TYR A 78 4.50 11.78 -5.61
CA TYR A 78 3.92 11.79 -6.95
C TYR A 78 3.19 13.11 -7.18
N ASP A 79 3.24 13.59 -8.43
CA ASP A 79 2.46 14.72 -8.88
C ASP A 79 1.12 14.26 -9.46
N LEU A 80 0.09 15.07 -9.26
CA LEU A 80 -1.16 14.92 -9.99
C LEU A 80 -0.94 15.32 -11.46
N PRO A 81 -1.62 14.65 -12.40
CA PRO A 81 -1.79 15.18 -13.75
C PRO A 81 -2.37 16.61 -13.73
N ASP A 82 -1.93 17.46 -14.65
CA ASP A 82 -2.32 18.88 -14.73
C ASP A 82 -3.84 19.06 -14.74
N GLU A 83 -4.58 18.14 -15.36
CA GLU A 83 -6.03 18.15 -15.44
C GLU A 83 -6.74 17.89 -14.10
N LEU A 84 -6.05 17.32 -13.09
CA LEU A 84 -6.57 17.08 -11.74
C LEU A 84 -6.14 18.15 -10.74
N ILE A 85 -5.07 18.89 -11.03
CA ILE A 85 -4.61 20.00 -10.19
C ILE A 85 -5.72 21.05 -10.08
N GLY A 86 -6.00 21.51 -8.86
CA GLY A 86 -7.08 22.46 -8.59
C GLY A 86 -8.47 21.83 -8.42
N LYS A 87 -8.68 20.57 -8.84
CA LYS A 87 -9.99 19.89 -8.78
C LYS A 87 -10.12 18.95 -7.59
N VAL A 88 -9.06 18.22 -7.27
CA VAL A 88 -9.03 17.31 -6.12
C VAL A 88 -8.52 18.03 -4.86
N TRP A 89 -8.92 17.53 -3.69
CA TRP A 89 -8.50 18.06 -2.38
C TRP A 89 -8.66 19.59 -2.24
N LYS A 90 -9.78 20.12 -2.75
CA LYS A 90 -10.10 21.56 -2.76
C LYS A 90 -9.03 22.43 -3.45
N GLY A 91 -8.26 21.84 -4.36
CA GLY A 91 -7.21 22.51 -5.11
C GLY A 91 -5.97 22.91 -4.30
N LYS A 92 -5.81 22.37 -3.09
CA LYS A 92 -4.75 22.80 -2.16
C LYS A 92 -3.37 22.19 -2.45
N TRP A 93 -3.32 21.10 -3.23
CA TRP A 93 -2.11 20.29 -3.35
C TRP A 93 -1.84 19.92 -4.79
N ARG A 94 -0.56 19.82 -5.15
CA ARG A 94 -0.12 19.33 -6.47
C ARG A 94 0.10 17.82 -6.54
N GLY A 95 0.05 17.14 -5.41
CA GLY A 95 0.44 15.75 -5.30
C GLY A 95 0.44 15.27 -3.85
N GLN A 96 1.01 14.10 -3.61
CA GLN A 96 1.24 13.61 -2.25
C GLN A 96 2.71 13.41 -1.95
N ARG A 97 3.03 13.55 -0.65
CA ARG A 97 4.30 13.20 -0.02
C ARG A 97 3.98 12.12 1.01
N GLN A 98 4.51 10.92 0.78
CA GLN A 98 4.08 9.71 1.46
C GLN A 98 5.21 9.09 2.30
N ARG A 99 4.88 8.71 3.54
CA ARG A 99 5.64 7.72 4.31
C ARG A 99 4.98 6.36 4.12
N TRP A 100 5.77 5.29 3.97
CA TRP A 100 5.26 3.95 3.66
C TRP A 100 5.63 2.94 4.72
N PHE A 101 4.69 2.07 5.06
CA PHE A 101 4.83 1.05 6.09
C PHE A 101 4.45 -0.32 5.52
N LEU A 102 5.32 -1.30 5.73
CA LEU A 102 5.07 -2.70 5.40
C LEU A 102 4.55 -3.41 6.65
N PHE A 103 3.34 -3.95 6.55
CA PHE A 103 2.71 -4.77 7.57
C PHE A 103 2.58 -6.21 7.11
N ARG A 104 2.79 -7.14 8.04
CA ARG A 104 2.36 -8.53 7.91
C ARG A 104 0.95 -8.67 8.43
N PHE A 105 0.07 -9.26 7.64
CA PHE A 105 -1.29 -9.61 8.04
C PHE A 105 -1.29 -10.91 8.85
N LEU A 106 -1.87 -10.85 10.04
CA LEU A 106 -1.97 -11.95 11.00
C LEU A 106 -3.39 -12.55 11.06
N GLY A 107 -4.37 -11.87 10.45
CA GLY A 107 -5.75 -12.32 10.38
C GLY A 107 -6.01 -13.30 9.23
N ASN A 108 -7.29 -13.52 8.95
CA ASN A 108 -7.79 -14.26 7.81
C ASN A 108 -8.55 -13.33 6.86
N ASP A 109 -8.82 -13.77 5.63
CA ASP A 109 -9.54 -12.97 4.64
C ASP A 109 -10.92 -12.46 5.13
N GLY A 110 -11.56 -13.17 6.07
CA GLY A 110 -12.82 -12.76 6.69
C GLY A 110 -12.71 -11.58 7.66
N ASP A 111 -11.49 -11.22 8.08
CA ASP A 111 -11.21 -10.06 8.94
C ASP A 111 -11.03 -8.76 8.13
N ILE A 112 -11.16 -8.85 6.79
CA ILE A 112 -11.12 -7.70 5.88
C ILE A 112 -12.55 -7.34 5.50
N ASP A 113 -12.99 -6.13 5.87
CA ASP A 113 -14.26 -5.56 5.43
C ASP A 113 -14.05 -4.16 4.83
N ILE A 114 -14.06 -4.10 3.49
CA ILE A 114 -13.96 -2.85 2.72
C ILE A 114 -15.28 -2.06 2.71
N ARG A 115 -16.37 -2.57 3.30
CA ARG A 115 -17.65 -1.85 3.43
C ARG A 115 -17.64 -1.00 4.69
N THR A 116 -16.70 -0.07 4.75
CA THR A 116 -16.49 0.82 5.89
C THR A 116 -17.48 1.99 5.85
N ALA A 117 -17.41 2.89 6.84
CA ALA A 117 -18.29 4.07 6.90
C ALA A 117 -18.14 4.97 5.66
N HIS A 118 -16.95 5.00 5.07
CA HIS A 118 -16.62 5.75 3.85
C HIS A 118 -15.85 4.83 2.90
N PRO A 119 -16.56 3.98 2.12
CA PRO A 119 -15.91 2.93 1.35
C PRO A 119 -15.07 3.51 0.19
N GLU A 120 -13.76 3.26 0.22
CA GLU A 120 -12.82 3.63 -0.85
C GLU A 120 -12.76 2.57 -1.96
N PHE A 121 -12.98 1.29 -1.61
CA PHE A 121 -12.84 0.15 -2.52
C PHE A 121 -14.17 -0.52 -2.84
N ARG A 122 -14.34 -0.96 -4.09
CA ARG A 122 -15.50 -1.76 -4.53
C ARG A 122 -15.28 -3.27 -4.43
N THR A 123 -14.01 -3.68 -4.49
CA THR A 123 -13.55 -5.07 -4.39
C THR A 123 -12.06 -5.07 -4.03
N TRP A 124 -11.54 -6.20 -3.57
CA TRP A 124 -10.13 -6.35 -3.19
C TRP A 124 -9.59 -7.72 -3.61
N ARG A 125 -8.26 -7.83 -3.71
CA ARG A 125 -7.56 -9.11 -3.91
C ARG A 125 -6.14 -9.09 -3.35
N TRP A 126 -5.60 -10.28 -3.13
CA TRP A 126 -4.17 -10.48 -2.89
C TRP A 126 -3.42 -10.56 -4.23
N ALA A 127 -2.50 -9.62 -4.48
CA ALA A 127 -1.71 -9.52 -5.72
C ALA A 127 -0.24 -9.87 -5.48
N ASP A 128 0.45 -10.30 -6.54
CA ASP A 128 1.91 -10.43 -6.51
C ASP A 128 2.54 -9.03 -6.41
N PRO A 129 3.53 -8.80 -5.52
CA PRO A 129 4.25 -7.54 -5.46
C PRO A 129 4.78 -7.06 -6.82
N ALA A 130 5.22 -7.97 -7.69
CA ALA A 130 5.75 -7.63 -9.00
C ALA A 130 4.71 -7.02 -9.96
N ASP A 131 3.42 -7.32 -9.74
CA ASP A 131 2.32 -6.85 -10.59
C ASP A 131 1.84 -5.43 -10.20
N LEU A 132 2.13 -4.97 -8.98
CA LEU A 132 1.57 -3.73 -8.43
C LEU A 132 1.77 -2.49 -9.33
N PRO A 133 2.94 -2.25 -9.95
CA PRO A 133 3.14 -1.08 -10.81
C PRO A 133 2.30 -1.10 -12.09
N ALA A 134 1.87 -2.28 -12.55
CA ALA A 134 1.01 -2.43 -13.71
C ALA A 134 -0.47 -2.27 -13.39
N MET A 135 -0.86 -2.39 -12.12
CA MET A 135 -2.25 -2.34 -11.67
C MET A 135 -2.71 -0.95 -11.21
N ILE A 136 -1.77 -0.08 -10.86
CA ILE A 136 -2.02 1.27 -10.38
C ILE A 136 -2.24 2.26 -11.54
N VAL A 137 -2.88 3.40 -11.25
CA VAL A 137 -2.96 4.53 -12.19
C VAL A 137 -1.55 4.99 -12.66
N PRO A 138 -1.39 5.41 -13.94
CA PRO A 138 -0.06 5.68 -14.51
C PRO A 138 0.80 6.67 -13.73
N PHE A 139 0.21 7.76 -13.22
CA PHE A 139 0.96 8.80 -12.51
C PHE A 139 1.48 8.38 -11.13
N LYS A 140 1.02 7.23 -10.59
CA LYS A 140 1.55 6.63 -9.34
C LYS A 140 2.50 5.45 -9.59
N LYS A 141 2.69 5.02 -10.85
CA LYS A 141 3.50 3.84 -11.17
C LYS A 141 4.92 3.94 -10.62
N ALA A 142 5.61 5.05 -10.86
CA ALA A 142 6.97 5.27 -10.37
C ALA A 142 7.06 5.25 -8.83
N LEU A 143 6.03 5.75 -8.14
CA LEU A 143 5.94 5.68 -6.68
C LEU A 143 5.85 4.22 -6.22
N TYR A 144 5.04 3.37 -6.87
CA TYR A 144 4.93 1.96 -6.53
C TYR A 144 6.23 1.19 -6.78
N GLU A 145 6.93 1.49 -7.88
CA GLU A 145 8.26 0.92 -8.16
C GLU A 145 9.26 1.27 -7.05
N GLN A 146 9.29 2.53 -6.59
CA GLN A 146 10.17 2.96 -5.50
C GLN A 146 9.81 2.29 -4.17
N VAL A 147 8.52 2.16 -3.84
CA VAL A 147 8.06 1.49 -2.62
C VAL A 147 8.43 0.00 -2.64
N LEU A 148 8.32 -0.67 -3.79
CA LEU A 148 8.77 -2.07 -3.94
C LEU A 148 10.28 -2.20 -3.74
N VAL A 149 11.06 -1.29 -4.32
CA VAL A 149 12.52 -1.27 -4.12
C VAL A 149 12.85 -1.09 -2.63
N ALA A 150 12.16 -0.16 -1.96
CA ALA A 150 12.36 0.11 -0.53
C ALA A 150 12.07 -1.12 0.36
N PHE A 151 11.07 -1.92 0.00
CA PHE A 151 10.69 -3.11 0.77
C PHE A 151 11.32 -4.41 0.28
N THR A 152 12.10 -4.41 -0.81
CA THR A 152 12.73 -5.60 -1.40
C THR A 152 13.39 -6.55 -0.38
N PRO A 153 14.10 -6.08 0.66
CA PRO A 153 14.67 -6.96 1.70
C PRO A 153 13.66 -7.81 2.47
N HIS A 154 12.38 -7.41 2.46
CA HIS A 154 11.29 -8.02 3.20
C HIS A 154 10.30 -8.79 2.31
N LEU A 155 10.32 -8.58 0.99
CA LEU A 155 9.34 -9.18 0.09
C LEU A 155 9.56 -10.68 -0.17
N GLY A 156 10.74 -11.20 0.19
CA GLY A 156 11.08 -12.62 0.11
C GLY A 156 11.15 -13.13 -1.34
N ALA A 157 12.20 -13.89 -1.66
CA ALA A 157 12.10 -14.81 -2.79
C ALA A 157 11.01 -15.83 -2.46
N THR A 158 10.16 -16.16 -3.42
CA THR A 158 9.10 -17.18 -3.33
C THR A 158 9.54 -18.36 -2.46
N PRO A 159 8.76 -18.81 -1.46
CA PRO A 159 9.05 -20.06 -0.77
C PRO A 159 8.91 -21.21 -1.78
N GLY A 160 10.02 -21.59 -2.42
CA GLY A 160 10.01 -22.47 -3.57
C GLY A 160 11.37 -22.73 -4.19
N SER A 161 12.45 -22.72 -3.41
CA SER A 161 13.73 -23.32 -3.83
C SER A 161 14.64 -23.57 -2.63
N ASP A 162 14.17 -24.37 -1.66
CA ASP A 162 15.04 -25.08 -0.73
C ASP A 162 14.35 -26.39 -0.31
N ALA A 163 14.19 -27.26 -1.29
CA ALA A 163 13.96 -28.68 -1.06
C ALA A 163 14.67 -29.46 -2.16
N VAL A 164 15.91 -29.87 -1.87
CA VAL A 164 16.50 -31.21 -2.07
C VAL A 164 18.01 -31.09 -1.87
N SER A 165 18.47 -31.45 -0.68
CA SER A 165 19.48 -32.51 -0.49
C SER A 165 19.89 -32.61 0.98
N ALA A 166 19.06 -33.31 1.75
CA ALA A 166 19.48 -33.94 2.99
C ALA A 166 18.90 -35.37 3.03
N ALA A 167 19.61 -36.30 2.38
CA ALA A 167 19.64 -37.75 2.62
C ALA A 167 20.40 -38.34 1.43
N THR A 168 21.60 -38.89 1.59
CA THR A 168 21.72 -40.23 2.18
C THR A 168 23.14 -40.41 2.70
N ARG A 169 23.28 -40.63 4.01
CA ARG A 169 24.43 -41.33 4.58
C ARG A 169 24.05 -42.81 4.72
N ARG A 170 24.86 -43.65 4.05
CA ARG A 170 25.37 -44.97 4.50
C ARG A 170 24.42 -46.17 4.43
N PRO A 171 24.93 -47.42 4.43
CA PRO A 171 26.23 -47.92 4.95
C PRO A 171 27.49 -47.55 4.17
#